data_AF-A0A4U1D584-F1
#
_entry.id   AF-A0A4U1D584-F1
#
_cell.length_a   1.000
_cell.length_b   1.000
_cell.length_c   1.000
_cell.angle_alpha   90.00
_cell.angle_beta   90.00
_cell.angle_gamma   90.00
#
_symmetry.space_group_name_H-M   'P 1'
#
loop_
_entity.id
_entity.type
_entity.pdbx_description
1 polymer ?
#
loop_
_entity_poly.entity_id
_entity_poly.type
_entity_poly.pdbx_seq_one_letter_code
_entity_poly.pdbx_strand_id
1 'polypeptide(L)'
;MFFQIRLWKGLTTPYVTAHQLHKAESYTGIWKRTTILLIIALILSSISAYFGIGNEQMSKLIYQSSTSEFESLKGLFAIGQVIQYVIVTGILIFLPALIFWIFTDIEYRKLVVIQLYVVTIFLFEKMIAIPMQLYFGLDYASSPFSLGVIGQYVSEHELVHNFFGEISLFAIWAILIQFTYLKVVTEKSKRILLVLILSINLLIWIFTALFSFIKFEVLF
;
A
#
# COMPACT_ATOMS: atom_id res chain seq x y z
N MET A 1 14.58 -13.63 24.22
CA MET A 1 13.23 -13.08 24.54
C MET A 1 12.24 -13.39 23.40
N PHE A 2 11.04 -13.89 23.72
CA PHE A 2 9.99 -14.12 22.71
C PHE A 2 9.27 -12.82 22.33
N PHE A 3 9.23 -12.49 21.05
CA PHE A 3 8.49 -11.35 20.52
C PHE A 3 7.16 -11.80 19.90
N GLN A 4 6.06 -11.23 20.39
CA GLN A 4 4.72 -11.45 19.86
C GLN A 4 4.26 -10.22 19.09
N ILE A 5 3.91 -10.40 17.82
CA ILE A 5 3.52 -9.29 16.94
C ILE A 5 2.13 -8.78 17.32
N ARG A 6 2.09 -7.50 17.70
CA ARG A 6 0.87 -6.73 17.99
C ARG A 6 0.85 -5.49 17.08
N LEU A 7 0.06 -5.55 16.01
CA LEU A 7 0.02 -4.53 14.95
C LEU A 7 -0.24 -3.13 15.52
N TRP A 8 -1.34 -2.95 16.25
CA TRP A 8 -1.71 -1.67 16.85
C TRP A 8 -0.67 -1.13 17.83
N LYS A 9 -0.12 -1.98 18.70
CA LYS A 9 0.90 -1.55 19.66
C LYS A 9 2.19 -1.10 18.98
N GLY A 10 2.55 -1.71 17.85
CA GLY A 10 3.71 -1.31 17.07
C GLY A 10 3.54 0.05 16.40
N LEU A 11 2.31 0.43 16.05
CA LEU A 11 2.00 1.75 15.51
C LEU A 11 1.96 2.84 16.59
N THR A 12 1.41 2.55 17.77
CA THR A 12 1.24 3.56 18.85
C THR A 12 2.48 3.73 19.73
N THR A 13 3.29 2.67 19.89
CA THR A 13 4.52 2.70 20.69
C THR A 13 5.72 2.18 19.89
N PRO A 14 6.08 2.84 18.77
CA PRO A 14 7.04 2.32 17.80
C PRO A 14 8.45 2.19 18.39
N TYR A 15 8.92 3.16 19.19
CA TYR A 15 10.27 3.13 19.76
C TYR A 15 10.48 1.95 20.74
N VAL A 16 9.51 1.73 21.63
CA VAL A 16 9.53 0.62 22.61
C VAL A 16 9.47 -0.71 21.86
N THR A 17 8.57 -0.83 20.88
CA THR A 17 8.39 -2.04 20.10
C THR A 17 9.63 -2.34 19.24
N ALA A 18 10.28 -1.31 18.68
CA ALA A 18 11.52 -1.47 17.94
C ALA A 18 12.67 -1.98 18.81
N HIS A 19 12.78 -1.51 20.07
CA HIS A 19 13.77 -2.03 21.02
C HIS A 19 13.51 -3.50 21.38
N GLN A 20 12.24 -3.87 21.57
CA GLN A 20 11.83 -5.26 21.80
C GLN A 20 12.14 -6.14 20.58
N LEU A 21 11.91 -5.63 19.37
CA LEU A 21 12.23 -6.33 18.12
C LEU A 21 13.73 -6.50 17.91
N HIS A 22 14.54 -5.49 18.26
CA HIS A 22 16.01 -5.58 18.17
C HIS A 22 16.55 -6.68 19.09
N LYS A 23 16.07 -6.76 20.34
CA LYS A 23 16.49 -7.77 21.35
C LYS A 23 15.81 -9.14 21.21
N ALA A 24 14.89 -9.31 20.28
CA ALA A 24 14.16 -10.57 20.11
C ALA A 24 15.05 -11.64 19.49
N GLU A 25 15.04 -12.83 20.09
CA GLU A 25 15.75 -14.02 19.58
C GLU A 25 14.79 -14.95 18.82
N SER A 26 13.48 -14.85 19.09
CA SER A 26 12.45 -15.64 18.44
C SER A 26 11.19 -14.81 18.20
N TYR A 27 10.58 -15.03 17.04
CA TYR A 27 9.40 -14.29 16.57
C TYR A 27 8.23 -15.23 16.41
N THR A 28 7.08 -14.85 16.97
CA THR A 28 5.86 -15.63 16.85
C THR A 28 4.77 -14.82 16.15
N GLY A 29 4.02 -15.50 15.29
CA GLY A 29 2.82 -14.95 14.68
C GLY A 29 3.02 -14.13 13.40
N ILE A 30 4.19 -14.14 12.75
CA ILE A 30 4.42 -13.47 11.45
C ILE A 30 3.34 -13.92 10.46
N TRP A 31 3.29 -15.23 10.18
CA TRP A 31 2.32 -15.81 9.24
C TRP A 31 0.87 -15.49 9.60
N LYS A 32 0.49 -15.63 10.88
CA LYS A 32 -0.86 -15.30 11.33
C LYS A 32 -1.22 -13.83 11.04
N ARG A 33 -0.30 -12.90 11.25
CA ARG A 33 -0.53 -11.47 10.98
C ARG A 33 -0.53 -11.17 9.49
N THR A 34 0.36 -11.78 8.71
CA THR A 34 0.33 -11.70 7.24
C THR A 34 -1.02 -12.15 6.71
N THR A 35 -1.51 -13.32 7.12
CA THR A 35 -2.82 -13.84 6.69
C THR A 35 -3.96 -12.90 7.06
N ILE A 36 -3.95 -12.34 8.27
CA ILE A 36 -4.97 -11.36 8.69
C ILE A 36 -4.95 -10.13 7.77
N LEU A 37 -3.77 -9.57 7.46
CA LEU A 37 -3.67 -8.40 6.58
C LEU A 37 -4.12 -8.72 5.14
N LEU A 38 -3.80 -9.91 4.62
CA LEU A 38 -4.27 -10.34 3.30
C LEU A 38 -5.79 -10.54 3.26
N ILE A 39 -6.39 -11.07 4.33
CA ILE A 39 -7.86 -11.18 4.45
C ILE A 39 -8.50 -9.79 4.50
N ILE A 40 -7.93 -8.85 5.25
CA ILE A 40 -8.41 -7.47 5.28
C ILE A 40 -8.31 -6.83 3.89
N ALA A 41 -7.18 -7.01 3.19
CA ALA A 41 -7.00 -6.54 1.83
C ALA A 41 -8.07 -7.10 0.89
N LEU A 42 -8.33 -8.41 0.95
CA LEU A 42 -9.37 -9.08 0.19
C LEU A 42 -10.75 -8.47 0.47
N ILE A 43 -11.12 -8.28 1.73
CA ILE A 43 -12.42 -7.70 2.11
C ILE A 43 -12.55 -6.27 1.57
N LEU A 44 -11.54 -5.42 1.77
CA LEU A 44 -11.56 -4.02 1.31
C LEU A 44 -11.65 -3.93 -0.22
N SER A 45 -10.93 -4.79 -0.95
CA SER A 45 -11.03 -4.85 -2.40
C SER A 45 -12.37 -5.37 -2.89
N SER A 46 -12.97 -6.36 -2.21
CA SER A 46 -14.29 -6.88 -2.56
C SER A 46 -15.38 -5.83 -2.35
N ILE A 47 -15.29 -5.05 -1.27
CA ILE A 47 -16.18 -3.90 -1.02
C ILE A 47 -16.00 -2.87 -2.14
N SER A 48 -14.75 -2.51 -2.48
CA SER A 48 -14.46 -1.55 -3.55
C SER A 48 -15.04 -2.01 -4.90
N ALA A 49 -14.81 -3.28 -5.26
CA ALA A 49 -15.29 -3.88 -6.50
C ALA A 49 -16.82 -3.95 -6.55
N TYR A 50 -17.47 -4.30 -5.43
CA TYR A 50 -18.93 -4.34 -5.33
C TYR A 50 -19.57 -2.97 -5.58
N PHE A 51 -18.96 -1.91 -5.03
CA PHE A 51 -19.41 -0.53 -5.24
C PHE A 51 -18.90 0.11 -6.54
N GLY A 52 -18.11 -0.61 -7.34
CA GLY A 52 -17.57 -0.12 -8.62
C GLY A 52 -16.49 0.95 -8.50
N ILE A 53 -15.85 1.07 -7.33
CA ILE A 53 -14.74 2.00 -7.10
C ILE A 53 -13.53 1.56 -7.94
N GLY A 54 -13.00 2.44 -8.80
CA GLY A 54 -11.88 2.11 -9.69
C GLY A 54 -12.30 1.51 -11.04
N ASN A 55 -13.61 1.53 -11.36
CA ASN A 55 -14.15 1.01 -12.63
C ASN A 55 -14.41 2.13 -13.65
N GLU A 56 -13.85 3.32 -13.49
CA GLU A 56 -14.16 4.51 -14.30
C GLU A 56 -13.86 4.28 -15.79
N GLN A 57 -12.79 3.51 -16.09
CA GLN A 57 -12.45 3.12 -17.46
C GLN A 57 -13.46 2.11 -18.04
N MET A 58 -14.01 1.21 -17.22
CA MET A 58 -15.01 0.21 -17.64
C MET A 58 -16.35 0.87 -18.00
N SER A 59 -16.70 1.98 -17.35
CA SER A 59 -17.94 2.72 -17.65
C SER A 59 -18.04 3.20 -19.10
N LYS A 60 -16.90 3.37 -19.80
CA LYS A 60 -16.87 3.74 -21.23
C LYS A 60 -17.39 2.62 -22.14
N LEU A 61 -17.29 1.37 -21.71
CA LEU A 61 -17.71 0.18 -22.46
C LEU A 61 -19.21 -0.11 -22.37
N ILE A 62 -19.95 0.58 -21.48
CA ILE A 62 -21.40 0.38 -21.27
C ILE A 62 -22.19 0.53 -22.57
N TYR A 63 -21.82 1.49 -23.41
CA TYR A 63 -22.53 1.78 -24.67
C TYR A 63 -21.99 1.01 -25.88
N GLN A 64 -20.89 0.28 -25.72
CA GLN A 64 -20.19 -0.41 -26.80
C GLN A 64 -20.40 -1.93 -26.77
N SER A 65 -20.88 -2.47 -25.65
CA SER A 65 -21.07 -3.90 -25.43
C SER A 65 -22.55 -4.24 -25.24
N SER A 66 -22.94 -5.48 -25.54
CA SER A 66 -24.25 -5.97 -25.13
C SER A 66 -24.36 -6.05 -23.61
N THR A 67 -25.58 -6.03 -23.06
CA THR A 67 -25.79 -6.12 -21.60
C THR A 67 -25.15 -7.35 -20.99
N SER A 68 -25.20 -8.51 -21.66
CA SER A 68 -24.60 -9.75 -21.18
C SER A 68 -23.07 -9.72 -21.17
N GLU A 69 -22.46 -9.10 -22.19
CA GLU A 69 -21.01 -8.93 -22.28
C GLU A 69 -20.52 -7.96 -21.21
N PHE A 70 -21.23 -6.85 -21.02
CA PHE A 70 -20.89 -5.86 -20.01
C PHE A 70 -20.90 -6.43 -18.58
N GLU A 71 -21.95 -7.18 -18.21
CA GLU A 71 -22.02 -7.80 -16.88
C GLU A 71 -20.90 -8.84 -16.67
N SER A 72 -20.53 -9.57 -17.72
CA SER A 72 -19.43 -10.54 -17.66
C SER A 72 -18.06 -9.84 -17.49
N LEU A 73 -17.82 -8.76 -18.24
CA LEU A 73 -16.62 -7.93 -18.12
C LEU A 73 -16.50 -7.28 -16.73
N LYS A 74 -17.61 -6.79 -16.17
CA LYS A 74 -17.67 -6.25 -14.81
C LYS A 74 -17.28 -7.29 -13.77
N GLY A 75 -17.76 -8.53 -13.90
CA GLY A 75 -17.37 -9.65 -13.04
C GLY A 75 -15.87 -9.96 -13.12
N LEU A 76 -15.31 -10.02 -14.32
CA LEU A 76 -13.87 -10.26 -14.53
C LEU A 76 -13.01 -9.14 -13.95
N PHE A 77 -13.40 -7.88 -14.12
CA PHE A 77 -12.70 -6.74 -13.56
C PHE A 77 -12.74 -6.75 -12.03
N ALA A 78 -13.89 -7.05 -11.42
CA ALA A 78 -14.02 -7.19 -9.98
C ALA A 78 -13.09 -8.28 -9.42
N ILE A 79 -13.03 -9.45 -10.07
CA ILE A 79 -12.10 -10.52 -9.68
C ILE A 79 -10.65 -10.08 -9.84
N GLY A 80 -10.31 -9.45 -10.98
CA GLY A 80 -8.98 -8.92 -11.24
C GLY A 80 -8.53 -7.91 -10.19
N GLN A 81 -9.41 -6.97 -9.82
CA GLN A 81 -9.16 -5.96 -8.80
C GLN A 81 -8.88 -6.59 -7.43
N VAL A 82 -9.67 -7.59 -7.02
CA VAL A 82 -9.45 -8.30 -5.75
C VAL A 82 -8.12 -9.04 -5.75
N ILE A 83 -7.82 -9.79 -6.81
CA ILE A 83 -6.57 -10.54 -6.94
C ILE A 83 -5.38 -9.59 -6.92
N GLN A 84 -5.43 -8.52 -7.72
CA GLN A 84 -4.38 -7.50 -7.78
C GLN A 84 -4.11 -6.91 -6.40
N TYR A 85 -5.16 -6.53 -5.66
CA TYR A 85 -4.98 -5.88 -4.35
C TYR A 85 -4.35 -6.80 -3.32
N VAL A 86 -4.74 -8.09 -3.30
CA VAL A 86 -4.14 -9.10 -2.42
C VAL A 86 -2.67 -9.35 -2.78
N ILE A 87 -2.36 -9.47 -4.07
CA ILE A 87 -0.98 -9.66 -4.56
C ILE A 87 -0.11 -8.46 -4.20
N VAL A 88 -0.57 -7.23 -4.50
CA VAL A 88 0.15 -6.00 -4.19
C VAL A 88 0.39 -5.88 -2.68
N THR A 89 -0.61 -6.21 -1.85
CA THR A 89 -0.44 -6.25 -0.39
C THR A 89 0.68 -7.22 0.02
N GLY A 90 0.73 -8.42 -0.58
CA GLY A 90 1.82 -9.37 -0.38
C GLY A 90 3.18 -8.82 -0.81
N ILE A 91 3.24 -8.19 -1.99
CA ILE A 91 4.46 -7.55 -2.51
C ILE A 91 4.95 -6.46 -1.54
N LEU A 92 4.06 -5.60 -1.04
CA LEU A 92 4.42 -4.54 -0.08
C LEU A 92 4.94 -5.09 1.25
N ILE A 93 4.56 -6.31 1.65
CA ILE A 93 5.11 -6.97 2.84
C ILE A 93 6.52 -7.52 2.57
N PHE A 94 6.70 -8.23 1.46
CA PHE A 94 7.89 -9.05 1.24
C PHE A 94 8.96 -8.37 0.39
N LEU A 95 8.60 -7.63 -0.66
CA LEU A 95 9.57 -7.02 -1.57
C LEU A 95 10.36 -5.89 -0.91
N PRO A 96 9.75 -4.89 -0.22
CA PRO A 96 10.52 -3.92 0.54
C PRO A 96 11.39 -4.56 1.63
N ALA A 97 10.88 -5.59 2.32
CA ALA A 97 11.66 -6.34 3.31
C ALA A 97 12.90 -7.00 2.68
N LEU A 98 12.76 -7.53 1.46
CA LEU A 98 13.86 -8.14 0.71
C LEU A 98 14.90 -7.10 0.30
N ILE A 99 14.46 -5.94 -0.18
CA ILE A 99 15.36 -4.84 -0.54
C ILE A 99 16.11 -4.36 0.71
N PHE A 100 15.42 -4.12 1.82
CA PHE A 100 16.09 -3.77 3.08
C PHE A 100 17.08 -4.84 3.52
N TRP A 101 16.78 -6.11 3.31
CA TRP A 101 17.66 -7.22 3.67
C TRP A 101 18.95 -7.24 2.84
N ILE A 102 18.87 -6.89 1.55
CA ILE A 102 20.05 -6.79 0.68
C ILE A 102 20.98 -5.66 1.13
N PHE A 103 20.43 -4.54 1.60
CA PHE A 103 21.20 -3.34 1.95
C PHE A 103 21.50 -3.19 3.45
N THR A 104 20.98 -4.09 4.29
CA THR A 104 21.18 -4.05 5.74
C THR A 104 21.51 -5.44 6.29
N ASP A 105 22.34 -5.49 7.33
CA ASP A 105 22.77 -6.74 7.97
C ASP A 105 21.70 -7.28 8.96
N ILE A 106 20.43 -6.95 8.74
CA ILE A 106 19.30 -7.30 9.61
C ILE A 106 18.69 -8.61 9.14
N GLU A 107 18.29 -9.49 10.07
CA GLU A 107 17.52 -10.69 9.73
C GLU A 107 16.21 -10.35 8.96
N TYR A 108 16.00 -10.99 7.80
CA TYR A 108 14.82 -10.78 6.94
C TYR A 108 13.49 -10.84 7.70
N ARG A 109 13.36 -11.75 8.69
CA ARG A 109 12.15 -11.87 9.50
C ARG A 109 11.80 -10.59 10.27
N LYS A 110 12.80 -9.87 10.81
CA LYS A 110 12.56 -8.56 11.48
C LYS A 110 12.06 -7.53 10.48
N LEU A 111 12.60 -7.52 9.27
CA LEU A 111 12.21 -6.61 8.21
C LEU A 111 10.76 -6.87 7.75
N VAL A 112 10.36 -8.15 7.62
CA VAL A 112 8.96 -8.52 7.37
C VAL A 112 8.05 -7.98 8.48
N VAL A 113 8.44 -8.09 9.74
CA VAL A 113 7.65 -7.53 10.86
C VAL A 113 7.48 -6.01 10.72
N ILE A 114 8.53 -5.29 10.31
CA ILE A 114 8.45 -3.85 10.05
C ILE A 114 7.45 -3.57 8.91
N GLN A 115 7.48 -4.34 7.83
CA GLN A 115 6.55 -4.16 6.72
C GLN A 115 5.10 -4.53 7.07
N LEU A 116 4.85 -5.43 8.04
CA LEU A 116 3.49 -5.67 8.54
C LEU A 116 2.89 -4.40 9.17
N TYR A 117 3.68 -3.58 9.86
CA TYR A 117 3.21 -2.30 10.39
C TYR A 117 2.91 -1.29 9.28
N VAL A 118 3.79 -1.23 8.28
CA VAL A 118 3.63 -0.37 7.09
C VAL A 118 2.35 -0.72 6.33
N VAL A 119 2.13 -1.98 6.01
CA VAL A 119 0.93 -2.43 5.33
C VAL A 119 -0.33 -2.21 6.18
N THR A 120 -0.23 -2.29 7.51
CA THR A 120 -1.36 -1.94 8.38
C THR A 120 -1.78 -0.47 8.18
N ILE A 121 -0.82 0.45 8.00
CA ILE A 121 -1.11 1.86 7.73
C ILE A 121 -1.81 2.03 6.38
N PHE A 122 -1.31 1.39 5.32
CA PHE A 122 -1.93 1.49 3.99
C PHE A 122 -3.33 0.85 3.91
N LEU A 123 -3.57 -0.25 4.62
CA LEU A 123 -4.92 -0.81 4.71
C LEU A 123 -5.87 0.09 5.51
N PHE A 124 -5.36 0.79 6.52
CA PHE A 124 -6.13 1.80 7.25
C PHE A 124 -6.46 3.02 6.37
N GLU A 125 -5.50 3.50 5.57
CA GLU A 125 -5.75 4.52 4.56
C GLU A 125 -6.86 4.08 3.60
N LYS A 126 -6.79 2.87 3.05
CA LYS A 126 -7.82 2.36 2.13
C LYS A 126 -9.20 2.27 2.81
N MET A 127 -9.24 1.86 4.08
CA MET A 127 -10.48 1.81 4.85
C MET A 127 -11.13 3.19 5.00
N ILE A 128 -10.33 4.26 5.10
CA ILE A 128 -10.80 5.65 5.12
C ILE A 128 -11.14 6.14 3.71
N ALA A 129 -10.38 5.72 2.69
CA ALA A 129 -10.59 6.15 1.31
C ALA A 129 -11.92 5.64 0.73
N ILE A 130 -12.31 4.39 1.02
CA ILE A 130 -13.57 3.80 0.50
C ILE A 130 -14.81 4.68 0.78
N PRO A 131 -15.11 5.10 2.02
CA PRO A 131 -16.27 5.97 2.26
C PRO A 131 -16.09 7.35 1.61
N MET A 132 -14.86 7.86 1.49
CA MET A 132 -14.62 9.13 0.79
C MET A 132 -14.99 9.03 -0.69
N GLN A 133 -14.59 7.94 -1.34
CA GLN A 133 -14.90 7.65 -2.74
C GLN A 133 -16.41 7.42 -2.93
N LEU A 134 -17.04 6.68 -2.02
CA LEU A 134 -18.46 6.32 -2.14
C LEU A 134 -19.41 7.51 -1.88
N TYR A 135 -19.16 8.31 -0.84
CA TYR A 135 -20.10 9.37 -0.44
C TYR A 135 -19.82 10.71 -1.11
N PHE A 136 -18.55 11.00 -1.44
CA PHE A 136 -18.16 12.28 -2.04
C PHE A 136 -17.78 12.15 -3.52
N GLY A 137 -17.79 10.93 -4.09
CA GLY A 137 -17.42 10.71 -5.49
C GLY A 137 -15.98 11.12 -5.81
N LEU A 138 -15.11 11.17 -4.79
CA LEU A 138 -13.72 11.60 -4.96
C LEU A 138 -12.94 10.53 -5.69
N ASP A 139 -12.20 10.94 -6.71
CA ASP A 139 -11.16 10.07 -7.29
C ASP A 139 -10.01 9.87 -6.28
N TYR A 140 -9.26 8.77 -6.42
CA TYR A 140 -8.13 8.46 -5.54
C TYR A 140 -7.06 9.57 -5.54
N ALA A 141 -6.73 10.12 -6.71
CA ALA A 141 -5.79 11.24 -6.82
C ALA A 141 -6.33 12.54 -6.19
N SER A 142 -7.64 12.63 -5.96
CA SER A 142 -8.30 13.79 -5.33
C SER A 142 -8.55 13.60 -3.84
N SER A 143 -7.93 12.59 -3.21
CA SER A 143 -8.04 12.37 -1.77
C SER A 143 -7.56 13.60 -0.99
N PRO A 144 -8.32 14.07 0.03
CA PRO A 144 -7.90 15.20 0.86
C PRO A 144 -6.70 14.88 1.75
N PHE A 145 -6.33 13.60 1.84
CA PHE A 145 -5.18 13.14 2.62
C PHE A 145 -3.91 12.96 1.78
N SER A 146 -3.96 13.24 0.47
CA SER A 146 -2.81 13.17 -0.43
C SER A 146 -2.50 14.49 -1.11
N LEU A 147 -1.30 14.58 -1.68
CA LEU A 147 -0.87 15.75 -2.43
C LEU A 147 -1.42 15.76 -3.87
N GLY A 148 -2.25 14.80 -4.27
CA GLY A 148 -2.73 14.71 -5.65
C GLY A 148 -3.54 15.93 -6.11
N VAL A 149 -4.29 16.57 -5.20
CA VAL A 149 -4.93 17.88 -5.45
C VAL A 149 -3.92 18.95 -5.83
N ILE A 150 -2.74 18.98 -5.18
CA ILE A 150 -1.65 19.90 -5.56
C ILE A 150 -1.12 19.52 -6.94
N GLY A 151 -0.99 18.22 -7.22
CA GLY A 151 -0.62 17.71 -8.56
C GLY A 151 -1.51 18.26 -9.67
N GLN A 152 -2.83 18.37 -9.42
CA GLN A 152 -3.80 18.93 -10.36
C GLN A 152 -3.62 20.43 -10.61
N TYR A 153 -3.15 21.20 -9.63
CA TYR A 153 -2.81 22.62 -9.83
C TYR A 153 -1.47 22.82 -10.54
N VAL A 154 -0.54 21.86 -10.42
CA VAL A 154 0.81 21.96 -10.97
C VAL A 154 0.88 21.54 -12.44
N SER A 155 0.05 20.59 -12.87
CA SER A 155 0.08 20.03 -14.22
C SER A 155 -1.29 19.53 -14.64
N GLU A 156 -1.58 19.49 -15.94
CA GLU A 156 -2.78 18.85 -16.49
C GLU A 156 -2.57 17.34 -16.77
N HIS A 157 -1.35 16.83 -16.63
CA HIS A 157 -1.02 15.44 -16.91
C HIS A 157 -1.46 14.49 -15.79
N GLU A 158 -2.33 13.52 -16.12
CA GLU A 158 -2.87 12.50 -15.20
C GLU A 158 -1.78 11.70 -14.44
N LEU A 159 -0.65 11.42 -15.09
CA LEU A 159 0.49 10.75 -14.45
C LEU A 159 1.04 11.58 -13.27
N VAL A 160 1.08 12.91 -13.41
CA VAL A 160 1.51 13.81 -12.33
C VAL A 160 0.48 13.77 -11.20
N HIS A 161 -0.82 13.79 -11.51
CA HIS A 161 -1.87 13.70 -10.48
C HIS A 161 -1.76 12.41 -9.68
N ASN A 162 -1.60 11.27 -10.37
CA ASN A 162 -1.48 9.96 -9.76
C ASN A 162 -0.21 9.85 -8.90
N PHE A 163 0.93 10.33 -9.39
CA PHE A 163 2.18 10.35 -8.62
C PHE A 163 2.06 11.15 -7.32
N PHE A 164 1.50 12.37 -7.38
CA PHE A 164 1.29 13.17 -6.18
C PHE A 164 0.18 12.59 -5.29
N GLY A 165 -0.78 11.85 -5.85
CA GLY A 165 -1.80 11.09 -5.14
C GLY A 165 -1.24 10.00 -4.24
N GLU A 166 -0.11 9.39 -4.62
CA GLU A 166 0.59 8.40 -3.78
C GLU A 166 1.29 9.02 -2.56
N ILE A 167 1.58 10.33 -2.60
CA ILE A 167 2.19 11.05 -1.48
C ILE A 167 1.08 11.46 -0.51
N SER A 168 0.71 10.55 0.38
CA SER A 168 -0.31 10.78 1.40
C SER A 168 0.24 10.99 2.80
N LEU A 169 -0.59 11.53 3.70
CA LEU A 169 -0.29 11.58 5.13
C LEU A 169 0.01 10.18 5.70
N PHE A 170 -0.63 9.15 5.17
CA PHE A 170 -0.39 7.75 5.55
C PHE A 170 0.92 7.23 4.98
N ALA A 171 1.30 7.60 3.76
CA ALA A 171 2.63 7.29 3.21
C ALA A 171 3.75 7.94 4.04
N ILE A 172 3.57 9.20 4.45
CA ILE A 172 4.50 9.88 5.37
C ILE A 172 4.56 9.15 6.71
N TRP A 173 3.41 8.77 7.27
CA TRP A 173 3.35 8.00 8.52
C TRP A 173 4.07 6.64 8.40
N ALA A 174 3.88 5.93 7.29
CA ALA A 174 4.59 4.69 6.99
C ALA A 174 6.11 4.89 6.93
N ILE A 175 6.58 5.95 6.27
CA ILE A 175 8.01 6.31 6.22
C ILE A 175 8.56 6.59 7.63
N LEU A 176 7.82 7.33 8.47
CA LEU A 176 8.21 7.61 9.85
C LEU A 176 8.31 6.34 10.71
N ILE A 177 7.38 5.40 10.54
CA ILE A 177 7.42 4.10 11.20
C ILE A 177 8.62 3.29 10.71
N GLN A 178 8.81 3.15 9.39
CA GLN A 178 9.97 2.45 8.82
C GLN A 178 11.28 3.01 9.35
N PHE A 179 11.44 4.34 9.34
CA PHE A 179 12.63 5.00 9.84
C PHE A 179 12.87 4.75 11.32
N THR A 180 11.81 4.86 12.14
CA THR A 180 11.91 4.64 13.60
C THR A 180 12.37 3.22 13.93
N TYR A 181 11.81 2.22 13.26
CA TYR A 181 12.17 0.83 13.47
C TYR A 181 13.57 0.51 12.94
N LEU A 182 13.87 0.89 11.70
CA LEU A 182 15.17 0.59 11.09
C LEU A 182 16.31 1.25 11.87
N LYS A 183 16.15 2.51 12.28
CA LYS A 183 17.14 3.22 13.09
C LYS A 183 17.53 2.49 14.39
N VAL A 184 16.60 1.75 14.99
CA VAL A 184 16.86 0.98 16.22
C VAL A 184 17.44 -0.39 15.92
N VAL A 185 17.01 -1.03 14.83
CA VAL A 185 17.37 -2.42 14.53
C VAL A 185 18.68 -2.53 13.76
N THR A 186 19.12 -1.45 13.08
CA THR A 186 20.35 -1.41 12.28
C THR A 186 21.42 -0.50 12.88
N GLU A 187 22.67 -0.75 12.52
CA GLU A 187 23.82 0.10 12.85
C GLU A 187 24.15 1.12 11.74
N LYS A 188 23.45 1.06 10.58
CA LYS A 188 23.69 2.00 9.47
C LYS A 188 23.38 3.44 9.91
N SER A 189 24.09 4.39 9.28
CA SER A 189 23.89 5.81 9.56
C SER A 189 22.47 6.28 9.17
N LYS A 190 21.93 7.26 9.90
CA LYS A 190 20.59 7.84 9.65
C LYS A 190 20.42 8.31 8.21
N ARG A 191 21.48 8.84 7.59
CA ARG A 191 21.46 9.33 6.20
C ARG A 191 21.23 8.19 5.21
N ILE A 192 21.96 7.08 5.37
CA ILE A 192 21.81 5.89 4.52
C ILE A 192 20.39 5.33 4.64
N LEU A 193 19.85 5.26 5.87
CA LEU A 193 18.49 4.78 6.08
C LEU A 193 17.44 5.65 5.42
N LEU A 194 17.57 6.97 5.52
CA LEU A 194 16.63 7.89 4.85
C LEU A 194 16.69 7.72 3.33
N VAL A 195 17.88 7.68 2.74
CA VAL A 195 18.04 7.46 1.29
C VAL A 195 17.39 6.14 0.86
N LEU A 196 17.63 5.06 1.60
CA LEU A 196 17.08 3.74 1.28
C LEU A 196 15.55 3.72 1.36
N ILE A 197 14.98 4.24 2.45
CA ILE A 197 13.53 4.31 2.66
C ILE A 197 12.87 5.17 1.58
N LEU A 198 13.40 6.36 1.32
CA LEU A 198 12.85 7.27 0.32
C LEU A 198 12.97 6.69 -1.09
N SER A 199 14.07 6.02 -1.43
CA SER A 199 14.24 5.39 -2.74
C SER A 199 13.22 4.27 -2.97
N ILE A 200 12.97 3.43 -1.96
CA ILE A 200 11.97 2.35 -2.06
C ILE A 200 10.57 2.92 -2.23
N ASN A 201 10.18 3.90 -1.41
CA ASN A 201 8.86 4.53 -1.50
C ASN A 201 8.70 5.25 -2.85
N LEU A 202 9.72 5.99 -3.30
CA LEU A 202 9.70 6.67 -4.59
C LEU A 202 9.52 5.69 -5.76
N LEU A 203 10.25 4.56 -5.75
CA LEU A 203 10.06 3.51 -6.75
C LEU A 203 8.62 2.98 -6.73
N ILE A 204 8.09 2.68 -5.55
CA ILE A 204 6.69 2.20 -5.41
C ILE A 204 5.72 3.24 -5.99
N TRP A 205 5.85 4.52 -5.64
CA TRP A 205 4.97 5.58 -6.15
C TRP A 205 5.04 5.74 -7.66
N ILE A 206 6.25 5.67 -8.25
CA ILE A 206 6.43 5.71 -9.70
C ILE A 206 5.74 4.51 -10.35
N PHE A 207 5.96 3.30 -9.84
CA PHE A 207 5.32 2.10 -10.39
C PHE A 207 3.80 2.19 -10.28
N THR A 208 3.25 2.58 -9.13
CA THR A 208 1.79 2.71 -8.97
C THR A 208 1.21 3.75 -9.94
N ALA A 209 1.84 4.93 -10.06
CA ALA A 209 1.39 5.97 -10.97
C ALA A 209 1.44 5.52 -12.44
N LEU A 210 2.49 4.80 -12.84
CA LEU A 210 2.61 4.22 -14.18
C LEU A 210 1.54 3.16 -14.45
N PHE A 211 1.31 2.24 -13.51
CA PHE A 211 0.28 1.21 -13.65
C PHE A 211 -1.13 1.79 -13.71
N SER A 212 -1.38 2.90 -13.01
CA SER A 212 -2.65 3.62 -13.10
C SER A 212 -2.87 4.29 -14.45
N PHE A 213 -1.79 4.63 -15.17
CA PHE A 213 -1.84 5.25 -16.49
C PHE A 213 -1.94 4.25 -17.65
N ILE A 214 -1.53 2.98 -17.44
CA ILE A 214 -1.64 1.95 -18.49
C ILE A 214 -3.13 1.72 -18.78
N LYS A 215 -3.60 2.30 -19.89
CA LYS A 215 -4.97 2.16 -20.37
C LYS A 215 -5.23 0.71 -20.77
N PHE A 216 -6.35 0.17 -20.29
CA PHE A 216 -6.82 -1.17 -20.63
C PHE A 216 -6.98 -1.40 -22.15
N GLU A 217 -7.14 -0.32 -22.92
CA GLU A 217 -7.27 -0.31 -24.40
C GLU A 217 -6.07 -0.92 -25.16
N VAL A 218 -4.89 -1.06 -24.54
CA VAL A 218 -3.72 -1.65 -25.21
C VAL A 218 -3.63 -3.18 -24.99
N LEU A 219 -4.42 -3.73 -24.06
CA LEU A 219 -4.37 -5.14 -23.68
C LEU A 219 -5.50 -5.99 -24.28
N PHE A 220 -6.47 -5.39 -24.98
CA PHE A 220 -7.56 -6.08 -25.69
C PHE A 220 -7.95 -5.36 -26.98
#